data_AF-A0A9D6XGF2-F1
#
_entry.id   AF-A0A9D6XGF2-F1
#
_cell.length_a   1.000
_cell.length_b   1.000
_cell.length_c   1.000
_cell.angle_alpha   90.00
_cell.angle_beta   90.00
_cell.angle_gamma   90.00
#
_symmetry.space_group_name_H-M   'P 1'
#
loop_
_entity.id
_entity.type
_entity.pdbx_description
1 polymer ?
#
loop_
_entity_poly.entity_id
_entity_poly.type
_entity_poly.pdbx_seq_one_letter_code
_entity_poly.pdbx_strand_id
1 'polypeptide(L)'
;MTLRDRRVQYETAGLDLADLDRDPIVQWHAWYDQAASAGVAEPNAMTVSTLDEDMAPDSRVVLARGVDHRGFIFYTNYDSAKSQQLVKNPVASAVFAWLDLHRQVRVRGSVQRVADQESDEYFASRPRESQIGAWASPQSQVISDRDFLEQRFAEFRAKFNDQSVPRPPYWGGWLLVPSAIEFWQGRPSRLHDRFVYTSEKSAQQWQIQRLAP
;
A
#
# COMPACT_ATOMS: atom_id res chain seq x y z
N MET A 1 19.05 17.39 22.96
CA MET A 1 18.41 16.10 22.62
C MET A 1 18.74 15.79 21.16
N THR A 2 19.64 14.84 20.93
CA THR A 2 19.98 14.36 19.59
C THR A 2 18.96 13.32 19.13
N LEU A 3 18.98 12.96 17.84
CA LEU A 3 18.17 11.84 17.36
C LEU A 3 18.44 10.53 18.12
N ARG A 4 19.66 10.34 18.64
CA ARG A 4 20.05 9.15 19.42
C ARG A 4 19.38 9.06 20.78
N ASP A 5 18.92 10.20 21.30
CA ASP A 5 18.35 10.33 22.64
C ASP A 5 16.82 10.12 22.65
N ARG A 6 16.19 10.10 21.46
CA ARG A 6 14.75 9.84 21.33
C ARG A 6 14.50 8.34 21.50
N ARG A 7 13.99 7.96 22.67
CA ARG A 7 13.56 6.59 22.98
C ARG A 7 12.12 6.63 23.47
N VAL A 8 11.28 5.81 22.86
CA VAL A 8 9.92 5.51 23.33
C VAL A 8 9.96 4.08 23.84
N GLN A 9 9.46 3.83 25.05
CA GLN A 9 9.27 2.47 25.55
C GLN A 9 7.91 1.96 25.06
N TYR A 10 7.89 0.75 24.51
CA TYR A 10 6.69 0.14 23.96
C TYR A 10 6.00 -0.71 25.02
N GLU A 11 4.99 -0.17 25.68
CA GLU A 11 4.19 -0.85 26.71
C GLU A 11 2.90 -1.43 26.12
N THR A 12 3.02 -2.23 25.06
CA THR A 12 1.89 -2.86 24.36
C THR A 12 1.75 -4.33 24.74
N ALA A 13 0.53 -4.87 24.65
CA ALA A 13 0.29 -6.31 24.82
C ALA A 13 1.21 -7.14 23.90
N GLY A 14 1.61 -8.32 24.36
CA GLY A 14 2.47 -9.23 23.59
C GLY A 14 1.74 -9.82 22.39
N LEU A 15 2.50 -10.43 21.49
CA LEU A 15 1.97 -11.23 20.40
C LEU A 15 2.57 -12.64 20.49
N ASP A 16 1.73 -13.65 20.66
CA ASP A 16 2.12 -15.05 20.62
C ASP A 16 1.45 -15.80 19.47
N LEU A 17 1.96 -16.99 19.14
CA LEU A 17 1.47 -17.79 18.02
C LEU A 17 -0.01 -18.17 18.16
N ALA A 18 -0.50 -18.31 19.39
CA ALA A 18 -1.91 -18.64 19.65
C ALA A 18 -2.87 -17.47 19.40
N ASP A 19 -2.35 -16.24 19.36
CA ASP A 19 -3.14 -15.03 19.10
C ASP A 19 -3.32 -14.77 17.59
N LEU A 20 -2.65 -15.57 16.76
CA LEU A 20 -2.55 -15.38 15.33
C LEU A 20 -3.58 -16.24 14.57
N ASP A 21 -4.29 -15.61 13.65
CA ASP A 21 -5.08 -16.33 12.66
C ASP A 21 -4.16 -17.14 11.72
N ARG A 22 -4.65 -18.25 11.17
CA ARG A 22 -3.87 -19.05 10.22
C ARG A 22 -3.80 -18.39 8.85
N ASP A 23 -4.78 -17.55 8.52
CA ASP A 23 -4.78 -16.74 7.31
C ASP A 23 -4.23 -15.32 7.60
N PRO A 24 -3.09 -14.93 7.00
CA PRO A 24 -2.51 -13.63 7.25
C PRO A 24 -3.36 -12.47 6.71
N ILE A 25 -4.28 -12.70 5.76
CA ILE A 25 -5.21 -11.67 5.30
C ILE A 25 -6.27 -11.42 6.38
N VAL A 26 -6.79 -12.47 7.02
CA VAL A 26 -7.70 -12.35 8.18
C VAL A 26 -6.98 -11.65 9.34
N GLN A 27 -5.74 -12.04 9.62
CA GLN A 27 -4.92 -11.39 10.64
C GLN A 27 -4.66 -9.90 10.35
N TRP A 28 -4.43 -9.54 9.08
CA TRP A 28 -4.25 -8.14 8.67
C TRP A 28 -5.52 -7.32 8.93
N HIS A 29 -6.69 -7.83 8.54
CA HIS A 29 -7.98 -7.17 8.79
C HIS A 29 -8.22 -6.94 10.28
N ALA A 30 -7.92 -7.95 11.12
CA ALA A 30 -8.03 -7.81 12.56
C ALA A 30 -7.16 -6.67 13.13
N TRP A 31 -5.92 -6.52 12.67
CA TRP A 31 -5.08 -5.39 13.10
C TRP A 31 -5.47 -4.05 12.48
N TYR A 32 -5.93 -4.06 11.23
CA TYR A 32 -6.45 -2.87 10.56
C TYR A 32 -7.65 -2.29 11.31
N ASP A 33 -8.62 -3.13 11.69
CA ASP A 33 -9.81 -2.70 12.44
C ASP A 33 -9.44 -2.14 13.82
N GLN A 34 -8.43 -2.74 14.47
CA GLN A 34 -7.90 -2.22 15.73
C GLN A 34 -7.22 -0.85 15.54
N ALA A 35 -6.43 -0.67 14.45
CA ALA A 35 -5.82 0.61 14.11
C ALA A 35 -6.87 1.69 13.81
N ALA A 36 -7.90 1.34 13.05
CA ALA A 36 -9.02 2.24 12.75
C ALA A 36 -9.77 2.63 14.03
N SER A 37 -10.08 1.66 14.90
CA SER A 37 -10.77 1.90 16.18
C SER A 37 -9.94 2.75 17.15
N ALA A 38 -8.62 2.64 17.09
CA ALA A 38 -7.69 3.46 17.87
C ALA A 38 -7.51 4.88 17.30
N GLY A 39 -8.12 5.21 16.16
CA GLY A 39 -8.03 6.53 15.55
C GLY A 39 -6.70 6.79 14.82
N VAL A 40 -5.97 5.75 14.43
CA VAL A 40 -4.77 5.90 13.61
C VAL A 40 -5.14 6.59 12.30
N ALA A 41 -4.37 7.61 11.91
CA ALA A 41 -4.60 8.33 10.66
C ALA A 41 -4.32 7.42 9.45
N GLU A 42 -5.28 7.35 8.52
CA GLU A 42 -5.20 6.53 7.29
C GLU A 42 -4.60 5.13 7.52
N PRO A 43 -5.26 4.25 8.31
CA PRO A 43 -4.69 2.96 8.70
C PRO A 43 -4.45 2.02 7.50
N ASN A 44 -5.06 2.32 6.35
CA ASN A 44 -4.84 1.63 5.08
C ASN A 44 -3.67 2.21 4.26
N ALA A 45 -2.95 3.23 4.75
CA ALA A 45 -1.75 3.73 4.13
C ALA A 45 -0.60 2.72 4.25
N MET A 46 0.08 2.49 3.13
CA MET A 46 1.25 1.64 3.06
C MET A 46 2.37 2.34 2.28
N THR A 47 3.61 2.16 2.73
CA THR A 47 4.78 2.51 1.93
C THR A 47 5.09 1.36 1.00
N VAL A 48 4.95 1.55 -0.31
CA VAL A 48 5.32 0.57 -1.34
C VAL A 48 6.71 0.88 -1.86
N SER A 49 7.55 -0.15 -1.89
CA SER A 49 8.91 -0.13 -2.45
C SER A 49 8.98 -0.97 -3.71
N THR A 50 9.59 -0.41 -4.74
CA THR A 50 9.77 -0.98 -6.09
C THR A 50 11.23 -0.86 -6.51
N LEU A 51 11.61 -1.53 -7.61
CA LEU A 51 12.98 -1.51 -8.13
C LEU A 51 13.01 -0.87 -9.51
N ASP A 52 13.92 0.08 -9.70
CA ASP A 52 14.21 0.63 -11.03
C ASP A 52 15.05 -0.31 -11.90
N GLU A 53 15.43 0.20 -13.06
CA GLU A 53 16.17 -0.55 -14.09
C GLU A 53 17.57 -0.95 -13.63
N ASP A 54 18.15 -0.16 -12.73
CA ASP A 54 19.46 -0.41 -12.13
C ASP A 54 19.36 -1.20 -10.81
N MET A 55 18.18 -1.76 -10.52
CA MET A 55 17.86 -2.46 -9.28
C MET A 55 17.96 -1.57 -8.03
N ALA A 56 17.87 -0.24 -8.19
CA ALA A 56 17.82 0.69 -7.08
C ALA A 56 16.41 0.71 -6.46
N PRO A 57 16.30 0.64 -5.13
CA PRO A 57 15.00 0.70 -4.46
C PRO A 57 14.44 2.12 -4.43
N ASP A 58 13.15 2.24 -4.69
CA ASP A 58 12.41 3.49 -4.67
C ASP A 58 11.09 3.29 -3.92
N SER A 59 10.68 4.25 -3.09
CA SER A 59 9.57 4.09 -2.16
C SER A 59 8.65 5.30 -2.12
N ARG A 60 7.35 5.03 -1.92
CA ARG A 60 6.32 6.06 -1.73
C ARG A 60 5.14 5.52 -0.94
N VAL A 61 4.41 6.42 -0.30
CA VAL A 61 3.13 6.10 0.33
C VAL A 61 2.05 5.97 -0.74
N VAL A 62 1.24 4.91 -0.63
CA VAL A 62 -0.01 4.70 -1.36
C VAL A 62 -1.07 4.20 -0.37
N LEU A 63 -2.32 4.15 -0.80
CA LEU A 63 -3.42 3.62 0.00
C LEU A 63 -3.81 2.24 -0.52
N ALA A 64 -3.87 1.25 0.36
CA ALA A 64 -4.54 0.00 0.08
C ALA A 64 -6.04 0.27 -0.05
N ARG A 65 -6.61 -0.12 -1.18
CA ARG A 65 -8.02 0.13 -1.55
C ARG A 65 -8.82 -1.15 -1.73
N GLY A 66 -8.15 -2.29 -1.74
CA GLY A 66 -8.74 -3.61 -1.59
C GLY A 66 -7.75 -4.53 -0.91
N VAL A 67 -8.22 -5.39 -0.01
CA VAL A 67 -7.43 -6.45 0.61
C VAL A 67 -8.31 -7.69 0.69
N ASP A 68 -8.00 -8.67 -0.15
CA ASP A 68 -8.74 -9.93 -0.25
C ASP A 68 -7.77 -11.12 -0.32
N HIS A 69 -8.29 -12.33 -0.51
CA HIS A 69 -7.50 -13.56 -0.57
C HIS A 69 -6.38 -13.52 -1.65
N ARG A 70 -6.53 -12.70 -2.70
CA ARG A 70 -5.52 -12.53 -3.75
C ARG A 70 -4.33 -11.68 -3.28
N GLY A 71 -4.55 -10.77 -2.33
CA GLY A 71 -3.53 -9.88 -1.79
C GLY A 71 -4.00 -8.42 -1.62
N PHE A 72 -3.08 -7.48 -1.82
CA PHE A 72 -3.26 -6.06 -1.52
C PHE A 72 -3.35 -5.24 -2.81
N ILE A 73 -4.42 -4.46 -2.96
CA ILE A 73 -4.72 -3.69 -4.17
C ILE A 73 -4.53 -2.21 -3.89
N PHE A 74 -3.80 -1.53 -4.77
CA PHE A 74 -3.67 -0.07 -4.79
C PHE A 74 -3.80 0.46 -6.20
N TYR A 75 -4.34 1.67 -6.33
CA TYR A 75 -4.59 2.30 -7.63
C TYR A 75 -3.65 3.47 -7.87
N THR A 76 -3.19 3.61 -9.11
CA THR A 76 -2.17 4.59 -9.49
C THR A 76 -2.26 4.94 -10.98
N ASN A 77 -1.42 5.88 -11.41
CA ASN A 77 -1.13 6.12 -12.81
C ASN A 77 -0.07 5.09 -13.30
N TYR A 78 -0.35 4.40 -14.41
CA TYR A 78 0.53 3.43 -15.08
C TYR A 78 1.77 4.06 -15.73
N ASP A 79 1.75 5.36 -16.00
CA ASP A 79 2.89 6.12 -16.53
C ASP A 79 3.83 6.62 -15.42
N SER A 80 3.43 6.48 -14.15
CA SER A 80 4.27 6.92 -13.03
C SER A 80 5.53 6.07 -12.86
N ALA A 81 6.55 6.64 -12.20
CA ALA A 81 7.82 5.95 -11.95
C ALA A 81 7.61 4.56 -11.32
N LYS A 82 6.76 4.46 -10.29
CA LYS A 82 6.45 3.16 -9.63
C LYS A 82 5.85 2.14 -10.59
N SER A 83 4.99 2.56 -11.50
CA SER A 83 4.32 1.65 -12.43
C SER A 83 5.27 1.20 -13.55
N GLN A 84 6.14 2.09 -14.03
CA GLN A 84 7.20 1.73 -14.96
C GLN A 84 8.19 0.74 -14.33
N GLN A 85 8.56 0.97 -13.08
CA GLN A 85 9.35 0.05 -12.26
C GLN A 85 8.66 -1.32 -12.14
N LEU A 86 7.35 -1.36 -11.82
CA LEU A 86 6.58 -2.60 -11.69
C LEU A 86 6.38 -3.36 -13.00
N VAL A 87 6.30 -2.67 -14.13
CA VAL A 87 6.23 -3.31 -15.46
C VAL A 87 7.54 -4.03 -15.76
N LYS A 88 8.69 -3.44 -15.41
CA LYS A 88 10.01 -4.03 -15.66
C LYS A 88 10.38 -5.10 -14.63
N ASN A 89 10.10 -4.82 -13.36
CA ASN A 89 10.39 -5.67 -12.21
C ASN A 89 9.08 -5.89 -11.42
N PRO A 90 8.29 -6.94 -11.72
CA PRO A 90 6.96 -7.17 -11.14
C PRO A 90 7.01 -7.73 -9.72
N VAL A 91 7.78 -7.07 -8.85
CA VAL A 91 7.94 -7.38 -7.44
C VAL A 91 7.83 -6.10 -6.62
N ALA A 92 7.27 -6.21 -5.42
CA ALA A 92 7.23 -5.10 -4.49
C ALA A 92 7.32 -5.59 -3.04
N SER A 93 7.71 -4.67 -2.17
CA SER A 93 7.38 -4.77 -0.75
C SER A 93 6.48 -3.63 -0.33
N ALA A 94 5.61 -3.88 0.65
CA ALA A 94 4.78 -2.86 1.26
C ALA A 94 4.90 -2.91 2.78
N VAL A 95 4.77 -1.75 3.43
CA VAL A 95 4.81 -1.63 4.89
C VAL A 95 3.64 -0.78 5.37
N PHE A 96 2.77 -1.35 6.20
CA PHE A 96 1.82 -0.63 7.04
C PHE A 96 2.51 -0.31 8.36
N ALA A 97 2.54 0.96 8.76
CA ALA A 97 3.19 1.39 10.00
C ALA A 97 2.17 2.11 10.89
N TRP A 98 1.68 1.41 11.90
CA TRP A 98 0.77 1.98 12.91
C TRP A 98 1.58 2.33 14.15
N LEU A 99 2.27 3.48 14.06
CA LEU A 99 3.27 3.91 15.04
C LEU A 99 2.68 4.03 16.45
N ASP A 100 1.47 4.56 16.57
CA ASP A 100 0.78 4.76 17.86
C ASP A 100 0.46 3.42 18.57
N LEU A 101 0.37 2.33 17.81
CA LEU A 101 0.16 0.98 18.32
C LEU A 101 1.46 0.18 18.44
N HIS A 102 2.59 0.78 18.05
CA HIS A 102 3.87 0.10 17.88
C HIS A 102 3.72 -1.17 17.04
N ARG A 103 2.98 -1.10 15.93
CA ARG A 103 2.75 -2.22 15.03
C ARG A 103 3.22 -1.93 13.63
N GLN A 104 3.70 -2.99 12.98
CA GLN A 104 4.02 -2.97 11.57
C GLN A 104 3.55 -4.26 10.91
N VAL A 105 2.99 -4.13 9.70
CA VAL A 105 2.78 -5.26 8.81
C VAL A 105 3.62 -5.07 7.56
N ARG A 106 4.47 -6.04 7.23
CA ARG A 106 5.31 -6.03 6.03
C ARG A 106 4.77 -7.07 5.06
N VAL A 107 4.60 -6.69 3.81
CA VAL A 107 4.16 -7.58 2.73
C VAL A 107 5.27 -7.63 1.69
N ARG A 108 5.58 -8.82 1.17
CA ARG A 108 6.47 -9.00 0.02
C ARG A 108 5.83 -9.95 -0.97
N GLY A 109 6.00 -9.68 -2.25
CA GLY A 109 5.32 -10.48 -3.27
C GLY A 109 5.57 -10.03 -4.70
N SER A 110 4.95 -10.75 -5.62
CA SER A 110 4.84 -10.34 -7.02
C SER A 110 3.71 -9.35 -7.20
N VAL A 111 3.75 -8.59 -8.29
CA VAL A 111 2.73 -7.60 -8.62
C VAL A 111 2.13 -7.90 -9.99
N GLN A 112 0.81 -7.80 -10.09
CA GLN A 112 0.07 -7.96 -11.33
C GLN A 112 -0.97 -6.84 -11.48
N ARG A 113 -1.35 -6.50 -12.72
CA ARG A 113 -2.44 -5.55 -12.96
C ARG A 113 -3.76 -6.19 -12.52
N VAL A 114 -4.64 -5.39 -11.93
CA VAL A 114 -6.03 -5.82 -11.73
C VAL A 114 -6.77 -5.82 -13.07
N ALA A 115 -7.93 -6.48 -13.12
CA ALA A 115 -8.77 -6.44 -14.31
C ALA A 115 -9.19 -5.00 -14.65
N ASP A 116 -9.31 -4.69 -15.94
CA ASP A 116 -9.74 -3.36 -16.38
C ASP A 116 -11.09 -2.97 -15.78
N GLN A 117 -12.03 -3.93 -15.75
CA GLN A 117 -13.35 -3.75 -15.13
C GLN A 117 -13.26 -3.36 -13.65
N GLU A 118 -12.38 -3.98 -12.87
CA GLU A 118 -12.15 -3.66 -11.45
C GLU A 118 -11.56 -2.24 -11.31
N SER A 119 -10.70 -1.83 -12.25
CA SER A 119 -10.20 -0.44 -12.31
C SER A 119 -11.28 0.57 -12.70
N ASP A 120 -12.17 0.22 -13.64
CA ASP A 120 -13.28 1.07 -14.07
C ASP A 120 -14.28 1.31 -12.94
N GLU A 121 -14.67 0.25 -12.23
CA GLU A 121 -15.57 0.31 -11.08
C GLU A 121 -15.00 1.16 -9.96
N TYR A 122 -13.75 0.91 -9.57
CA TYR A 122 -13.12 1.71 -8.53
C TYR A 122 -12.92 3.16 -8.98
N PHE A 123 -12.56 3.43 -10.24
CA PHE A 123 -12.44 4.80 -10.76
C PHE A 123 -13.77 5.56 -10.67
N ALA A 124 -14.86 4.93 -11.09
CA ALA A 124 -16.20 5.51 -11.05
C ALA A 124 -16.66 5.84 -9.63
N SER A 125 -16.20 5.10 -8.62
CA SER A 125 -16.52 5.36 -7.21
C SER A 125 -15.81 6.60 -6.61
N ARG A 126 -14.75 7.10 -7.25
CA ARG A 126 -13.94 8.22 -6.72
C ARG A 126 -14.70 9.54 -6.79
N PRO A 127 -14.41 10.50 -5.88
CA PRO A 127 -14.94 11.86 -6.00
C PRO A 127 -14.63 12.46 -7.38
N ARG A 128 -15.57 13.21 -7.96
CA ARG A 128 -15.44 13.79 -9.30
C ARG A 128 -14.12 14.54 -9.50
N GLU A 129 -13.74 15.36 -8.52
CA GLU A 129 -12.48 16.12 -8.57
C GLU A 129 -11.24 15.20 -8.61
N SER A 130 -11.30 14.02 -7.96
CA SER A 130 -10.25 13.01 -8.04
C SER A 130 -10.20 12.31 -9.40
N GLN A 131 -11.35 12.12 -10.04
CA GLN A 131 -11.43 11.59 -11.42
C GLN A 131 -10.81 12.59 -12.41
N ILE A 132 -11.16 13.87 -12.30
CA ILE A 132 -10.59 14.97 -13.12
C ILE A 132 -9.09 15.10 -12.87
N GLY A 133 -8.66 15.07 -11.60
CA GLY A 133 -7.23 15.13 -11.25
C GLY A 133 -6.39 14.00 -11.85
N ALA A 134 -6.99 12.81 -12.04
CA ALA A 134 -6.32 11.70 -12.70
C ALA A 134 -6.05 11.95 -14.19
N TRP A 135 -6.90 12.73 -14.87
CA TRP A 135 -6.66 13.18 -16.25
C TRP A 135 -5.66 14.35 -16.32
N ALA A 136 -5.73 15.25 -15.36
CA ALA A 136 -4.95 16.49 -15.37
C ALA A 136 -3.46 16.24 -15.10
N SER A 137 -3.12 15.36 -14.16
CA SER A 137 -1.74 15.21 -13.66
C SER A 137 -0.93 14.16 -14.44
N PRO A 138 0.16 14.52 -15.14
CA PRO A 138 1.13 13.58 -15.68
C PRO A 138 2.05 13.06 -14.55
N GLN A 139 1.52 12.14 -13.73
CA GLN A 139 2.17 11.70 -12.49
C GLN A 139 3.63 11.26 -12.72
N SER A 140 4.56 11.81 -11.94
CA SER A 140 6.02 11.55 -12.00
C SER A 140 6.77 12.14 -13.20
N GLN A 141 6.13 12.95 -14.05
CA GLN A 141 6.84 13.73 -15.08
C GLN A 141 7.26 15.10 -14.54
N VAL A 142 8.35 15.65 -15.10
CA VAL A 142 8.77 17.03 -14.83
C VAL A 142 7.75 17.97 -15.48
N ILE A 143 7.27 18.94 -14.72
CA ILE A 143 6.34 19.99 -15.15
C ILE A 143 6.96 21.35 -14.88
N SER A 144 6.48 22.41 -15.54
CA SER A 144 7.03 23.76 -15.37
C SER A 144 6.82 24.31 -13.96
N ASP A 145 5.59 24.21 -13.45
CA ASP A 145 5.15 24.83 -12.22
C ASP A 145 3.77 24.29 -11.79
N ARG A 146 3.21 24.89 -10.74
CA ARG A 146 1.87 24.58 -10.24
C ARG A 146 0.76 25.04 -11.20
N ASP A 147 0.94 26.18 -11.85
CA ASP A 147 -0.06 26.78 -12.75
C ASP A 147 -0.37 25.84 -13.92
N PHE A 148 0.63 25.10 -14.42
CA PHE A 148 0.44 24.03 -15.39
C PHE A 148 -0.62 23.00 -14.95
N LEU A 149 -0.58 22.55 -13.69
CA LEU A 149 -1.56 21.58 -13.17
C LEU A 149 -2.95 22.21 -13.03
N GLU A 150 -3.03 23.45 -12.56
CA GLU A 150 -4.29 24.16 -12.36
C GLU A 150 -5.00 24.43 -13.71
N GLN A 151 -4.23 24.81 -14.75
CA GLN A 151 -4.74 24.98 -16.10
C GLN A 151 -5.27 23.67 -16.69
N ARG A 152 -4.52 22.57 -16.59
CA ARG A 152 -4.98 21.24 -17.06
C ARG A 152 -6.20 20.77 -16.29
N PHE A 153 -6.24 21.02 -14.99
CA PHE A 153 -7.39 20.67 -14.17
C PHE A 153 -8.65 21.43 -14.63
N ALA A 154 -8.54 22.74 -14.86
CA ALA A 154 -9.63 23.55 -15.39
C ALA A 154 -10.06 23.09 -16.80
N GLU A 155 -9.11 22.75 -17.67
CA GLU A 155 -9.37 22.20 -19.01
C GLU A 155 -10.19 20.91 -18.93
N PHE A 156 -9.77 19.93 -18.13
CA PHE A 156 -10.51 18.67 -18.00
C PHE A 156 -11.84 18.84 -17.25
N ARG A 157 -11.92 19.74 -16.28
CA ARG A 157 -13.18 20.10 -15.62
C ARG A 157 -14.17 20.66 -16.65
N ALA A 158 -13.75 21.58 -17.51
CA ALA A 158 -14.58 22.12 -18.58
C ALA A 158 -14.94 21.06 -19.63
N LYS A 159 -13.98 20.22 -20.02
CA LYS A 159 -14.17 19.14 -21.00
C LYS A 159 -15.24 18.14 -20.56
N PHE A 160 -15.22 17.74 -19.28
CA PHE A 160 -16.17 16.77 -18.75
C PHE A 160 -17.43 17.41 -18.17
N ASN A 161 -17.46 18.73 -17.92
CA ASN A 161 -18.58 19.52 -17.39
C ASN A 161 -19.46 18.76 -16.38
N ASP A 162 -20.68 18.35 -16.77
CA ASP A 162 -21.62 17.53 -15.98
C ASP A 162 -21.70 16.06 -16.44
N GLN A 163 -20.90 15.68 -17.44
CA GLN A 163 -20.83 14.32 -17.97
C GLN A 163 -20.02 13.40 -17.05
N SER A 164 -20.22 12.08 -17.20
CA SER A 164 -19.39 11.08 -16.53
C SER A 164 -17.93 11.23 -16.97
N VAL A 165 -17.00 11.19 -16.02
CA VAL A 165 -15.56 11.19 -16.33
C VAL A 165 -15.13 9.75 -16.59
N PRO A 166 -14.72 9.37 -17.81
CA PRO A 166 -14.20 8.03 -18.07
C PRO A 166 -12.85 7.83 -17.38
N ARG A 167 -12.50 6.59 -17.06
CA ARG A 167 -11.15 6.26 -16.57
C ARG A 167 -10.11 6.56 -17.67
N PRO A 168 -9.01 7.28 -17.36
CA PRO A 168 -7.91 7.43 -18.31
C PRO A 168 -7.27 6.07 -18.63
N PRO A 169 -6.79 5.84 -19.87
CA PRO A 169 -6.17 4.56 -20.25
C PRO A 169 -4.89 4.23 -19.45
N TYR A 170 -4.22 5.26 -18.92
CA TYR A 170 -3.03 5.16 -18.09
C TYR A 170 -3.35 5.11 -16.59
N TRP A 171 -4.59 4.83 -16.18
CA TRP A 171 -4.94 4.72 -14.76
C TRP A 171 -5.53 3.36 -14.43
N GLY A 172 -5.14 2.76 -13.31
CA GLY A 172 -5.72 1.50 -12.86
C GLY A 172 -5.04 0.94 -11.61
N GLY A 173 -5.37 -0.32 -11.30
CA GLY A 173 -4.93 -1.01 -10.08
C GLY A 173 -3.76 -1.97 -10.28
N TRP A 174 -2.91 -2.04 -9.26
CA TRP A 174 -1.94 -3.09 -9.06
C TRP A 174 -2.35 -3.95 -7.87
N LEU A 175 -2.24 -5.27 -8.03
CA LEU A 175 -2.42 -6.27 -7.00
C LEU A 175 -1.05 -6.84 -6.60
N LEU A 176 -0.66 -6.61 -5.34
CA LEU A 176 0.48 -7.23 -4.69
C LEU A 176 0.05 -8.60 -4.12
N VAL A 177 0.49 -9.66 -4.78
CA VAL A 177 0.22 -11.06 -4.39
C VAL A 177 1.29 -11.50 -3.39
N PRO A 178 0.96 -11.69 -2.11
CA PRO A 178 1.94 -11.93 -1.08
C PRO A 178 2.58 -13.31 -1.22
N SER A 179 3.91 -13.37 -1.15
CA SER A 179 4.68 -14.58 -0.84
C SER A 179 5.12 -14.62 0.62
N ALA A 180 5.18 -13.47 1.27
CA ALA A 180 5.40 -13.35 2.70
C ALA A 180 4.64 -12.16 3.32
N ILE A 181 4.10 -12.36 4.53
CA ILE A 181 3.51 -11.31 5.36
C ILE A 181 4.10 -11.41 6.75
N GLU A 182 4.71 -10.34 7.26
CA GLU A 182 5.30 -10.29 8.60
C GLU A 182 4.52 -9.32 9.48
N PHE A 183 4.14 -9.80 10.67
CA PHE A 183 3.53 -9.03 11.74
C PHE A 183 4.59 -8.75 12.80
N TRP A 184 4.82 -7.48 13.07
CA TRP A 184 5.76 -6.99 14.06
C TRP A 184 5.01 -6.19 15.13
N GLN A 185 5.26 -6.52 16.40
CA GLN A 185 4.69 -5.85 17.57
C GLN A 185 5.83 -5.37 18.48
N GLY A 186 5.81 -4.08 18.79
CA GLY A 186 6.71 -3.46 19.73
C GLY A 186 6.59 -4.07 21.13
N ARG A 187 7.73 -4.19 21.83
CA ARG A 187 7.85 -4.73 23.19
C ARG A 187 8.92 -3.96 23.94
N PRO A 188 8.89 -3.96 25.29
CA PRO A 188 9.97 -3.40 26.08
C PRO A 188 11.31 -4.07 25.77
N SER A 189 12.42 -3.41 26.10
CA SER A 189 13.78 -3.95 25.98
C SER A 189 14.23 -4.36 24.57
N ARG A 190 13.52 -3.93 23.51
CA ARG A 190 13.78 -4.26 22.10
C ARG A 190 13.60 -5.74 21.73
N LEU A 191 12.99 -6.53 22.62
CA LEU A 191 12.67 -7.93 22.36
C LEU A 191 11.30 -8.04 21.68
N HIS A 192 11.21 -7.50 20.46
CA HIS A 192 9.97 -7.38 19.70
C HIS A 192 9.41 -8.73 19.27
N ASP A 193 8.09 -8.84 19.23
CA ASP A 193 7.43 -10.04 18.71
C ASP A 193 7.32 -9.93 17.19
N ARG A 194 7.78 -10.96 16.50
CA ARG A 194 7.81 -11.02 15.04
C ARG A 194 7.33 -12.37 14.56
N PHE A 195 6.29 -12.39 13.73
CA PHE A 195 5.82 -13.60 13.07
C PHE A 195 5.72 -13.38 11.57
N VAL A 196 6.32 -14.28 10.81
CA VAL A 196 6.25 -14.28 9.36
C VAL A 196 5.40 -15.45 8.88
N TYR A 197 4.49 -15.13 7.97
CA TYR A 197 3.72 -16.05 7.18
C TYR A 197 4.43 -16.18 5.84
N THR A 198 4.77 -17.40 5.45
CA THR A 198 5.35 -17.70 4.14
C THR A 198 4.51 -18.76 3.44
N SER A 199 4.42 -18.68 2.11
CA SER A 199 3.81 -19.72 1.31
C SER A 199 4.76 -20.12 0.18
N GLU A 200 5.06 -21.41 0.06
CA GLU A 200 6.02 -21.91 -0.94
C GLU A 200 5.43 -21.96 -2.36
N LYS A 201 4.09 -21.89 -2.52
CA LYS A 201 3.38 -21.99 -3.81
C LYS A 201 2.02 -21.28 -3.77
N SER A 202 1.38 -21.11 -4.93
CA SER A 202 0.04 -20.53 -5.16
C SER A 202 -1.14 -21.21 -4.43
N ALA A 203 -0.90 -22.18 -3.55
CA ALA A 203 -1.92 -22.96 -2.86
C ALA A 203 -2.40 -22.34 -1.54
N GLN A 204 -1.98 -21.10 -1.19
CA GLN A 204 -2.41 -20.36 0.02
C GLN A 204 -2.26 -21.12 1.35
N GLN A 205 -1.47 -22.19 1.39
CA GLN A 205 -1.12 -22.82 2.65
C GLN A 205 0.03 -22.02 3.27
N TRP A 206 -0.28 -21.30 4.34
CA TRP A 206 0.66 -20.45 5.05
C TRP A 206 1.37 -21.21 6.16
N GLN A 207 2.69 -21.07 6.23
CA GLN A 207 3.50 -21.48 7.36
C GLN A 207 3.81 -20.26 8.23
N ILE A 208 3.67 -20.39 9.54
CA ILE A 208 3.92 -19.30 10.50
C ILE A 208 5.20 -19.60 11.28
N GLN A 209 6.13 -18.65 11.31
CA GLN A 209 7.39 -18.77 12.03
C GLN A 209 7.66 -17.52 12.87
N ARG A 210 8.15 -17.71 14.11
CA ARG A 210 8.66 -16.60 14.92
C ARG A 210 10.04 -16.19 14.44
N LEU A 211 10.29 -14.89 14.28
CA LEU A 211 11.60 -14.33 13.96
C LEU A 211 12.23 -13.69 15.21
N ALA A 212 13.56 -13.71 15.29
CA ALA A 212 14.27 -12.92 16.29
C ALA A 212 14.13 -11.41 15.98
N PRO A 213 14.03 -10.54 17.00
CA PRO A 213 13.95 -9.08 16.83
C PRO A 213 15.25 -8.45 16.34
#